data_AF-A0A6A8SGS9-F1
#
_entry.id   AF-A0A6A8SGS9-F1
#
_cell.length_a   1.000
_cell.length_b   1.000
_cell.length_c   1.000
_cell.angle_alpha   90.00
_cell.angle_beta   90.00
_cell.angle_gamma   90.00
#
_symmetry.space_group_name_H-M   'P 1'
#
loop_
_entity.id
_entity.type
_entity.pdbx_description
1 polymer ?
#
loop_
_entity_poly.entity_id
_entity_poly.type
_entity_poly.pdbx_seq_one_letter_code
_entity_poly.pdbx_strand_id
1 'polypeptide(L)'
;MEVVIMLGHTGVILKINMNDYKIWINETCFSYENKLHVTNSMIGQTVQYSLNQTGMINHLELVVQKTKELKGKIQSMNLSIPRISLHTDGQLLHFYVPHRYLELVKRHFKPGDFMHFSYNPTEFKLGKASYFVITGIKSDPRKKMANPQQVKNELRQTINLLMDSPFYAFLDLEFSMSGPEYRGTKFIPEIIQFGLIIADAEGNLVEKFSAYVKPTIFPQISGKTQEFLKITDASVAYGITYLEFYGYIKEVIARYNPLFIVWGVSDGFILENSYVINGVKPLFETNQLIDLQRIHRQYYQIGQDIGLYNAIRSYEILTGTQIHDAIVDALVLHNIFYKFKSIILANEQYPFKENYQNIMNNRLG
;
A
#
# COMPACT_ATOMS: atom_id res chain seq x y z
N MET A 1 -34.42 -9.28 21.49
CA MET A 1 -34.15 -8.66 22.81
C MET A 1 -32.64 -8.55 22.97
N GLU A 2 -32.10 -7.36 23.21
CA GLU A 2 -30.66 -7.17 23.41
C GLU A 2 -30.34 -7.33 24.90
N VAL A 3 -29.51 -8.31 25.23
CA VAL A 3 -29.04 -8.52 26.60
C VAL A 3 -27.59 -8.11 26.66
N VAL A 4 -27.29 -7.10 27.48
CA VAL A 4 -25.94 -6.59 27.71
C VAL A 4 -25.52 -7.00 29.12
N ILE A 5 -24.47 -7.82 29.22
CA ILE A 5 -23.93 -8.27 30.51
C ILE A 5 -22.46 -7.88 30.57
N MET A 6 -22.08 -7.19 31.64
CA MET A 6 -20.68 -6.94 31.99
C MET A 6 -20.16 -8.09 32.84
N LEU A 7 -19.16 -8.82 32.34
CA LEU A 7 -18.55 -9.94 33.07
C LEU A 7 -17.43 -9.44 33.99
N GLY A 8 -17.80 -8.89 35.14
CA GLY A 8 -16.89 -8.56 36.24
C GLY A 8 -15.74 -7.59 35.88
N HIS A 9 -14.63 -7.69 36.62
CA HIS A 9 -13.49 -6.75 36.60
C HIS A 9 -12.62 -6.80 35.33
N THR A 10 -13.03 -7.58 34.32
CA THR A 10 -12.22 -7.87 33.11
C THR A 10 -12.46 -6.89 31.96
N GLY A 11 -13.49 -6.02 32.06
CA GLY A 11 -13.82 -5.04 31.02
C GLY A 11 -14.42 -5.65 29.74
N VAL A 12 -14.83 -6.92 29.76
CA VAL A 12 -15.46 -7.60 28.63
C VAL A 12 -16.95 -7.29 28.59
N ILE A 13 -17.40 -6.70 27.47
CA ILE A 13 -18.82 -6.42 27.21
C ILE A 13 -19.37 -7.53 26.33
N LEU A 14 -20.35 -8.26 26.84
CA LEU A 14 -21.11 -9.24 26.07
C LEU A 14 -22.43 -8.60 25.61
N LYS A 15 -22.66 -8.54 24.29
CA LYS A 15 -23.98 -8.18 23.73
C LYS A 15 -24.53 -9.35 22.95
N ILE A 16 -25.70 -9.82 23.34
CA ILE A 16 -26.38 -10.91 22.64
C ILE A 16 -27.60 -10.32 21.94
N ASN A 17 -27.61 -10.43 20.61
CA ASN A 17 -28.77 -10.14 19.79
C ASN A 17 -29.46 -11.45 19.41
N MET A 18 -30.54 -11.75 20.13
CA MET A 18 -31.34 -12.95 19.93
C MET A 18 -32.14 -12.95 18.61
N ASN A 19 -32.36 -11.78 17.99
CA ASN A 19 -33.17 -11.67 16.78
C ASN A 19 -32.32 -12.01 15.52
N ASP A 20 -31.04 -11.65 15.55
CA ASP A 20 -30.11 -11.82 14.43
C ASP A 20 -29.16 -13.00 14.60
N TYR A 21 -29.36 -13.81 15.65
CA TYR A 21 -28.47 -14.88 16.08
C TYR A 21 -26.99 -14.47 16.12
N LYS A 22 -26.70 -13.35 16.80
CA LYS A 22 -25.34 -12.81 16.94
C LYS A 22 -24.95 -12.61 18.39
N ILE A 23 -23.72 -13.00 18.72
CA ILE A 23 -23.05 -12.70 19.98
C ILE A 23 -21.89 -11.76 19.67
N TRP A 24 -21.81 -10.67 20.40
CA TRP A 24 -20.70 -9.73 20.35
C TRP A 24 -19.93 -9.81 21.65
N ILE A 25 -18.61 -9.93 21.53
CA ILE A 25 -17.67 -9.85 22.64
C ILE A 25 -16.74 -8.68 22.33
N ASN A 26 -16.91 -7.58 23.06
CA ASN A 26 -16.33 -6.28 22.71
C ASN A 26 -16.71 -5.87 21.28
N GLU A 27 -15.74 -5.80 20.35
CA GLU A 27 -15.95 -5.46 18.93
C GLU A 27 -15.99 -6.68 17.99
N THR A 28 -15.87 -7.91 18.52
CA THR A 28 -15.82 -9.14 17.70
C THR A 28 -17.21 -9.79 17.65
N CYS A 29 -17.71 -10.04 16.44
CA CYS A 29 -19.03 -10.64 16.19
C CYS A 29 -18.92 -12.14 15.89
N PHE A 30 -19.85 -12.92 16.44
CA PHE A 30 -20.01 -14.35 16.24
C PHE A 30 -21.47 -14.63 15.85
N SER A 31 -21.72 -15.38 14.78
CA SER A 31 -23.07 -15.83 14.37
C SER A 31 -23.39 -17.20 14.99
N TYR A 32 -24.64 -17.52 15.27
CA TYR A 32 -24.99 -18.75 16.00
C TYR A 32 -26.30 -19.42 15.51
N GLU A 33 -26.51 -20.72 15.78
CA GLU A 33 -27.72 -21.48 15.42
C GLU A 33 -28.20 -22.36 16.60
N ASN A 34 -29.41 -22.91 16.54
CA ASN A 34 -30.08 -23.61 17.66
C ASN A 34 -29.47 -24.98 18.07
N LYS A 35 -28.22 -25.30 17.70
CA LYS A 35 -27.51 -26.51 18.14
C LYS A 35 -26.09 -26.17 18.62
N LEU A 36 -25.57 -26.99 19.53
CA LEU A 36 -24.28 -26.82 20.22
C LEU A 36 -23.14 -26.77 19.19
N HIS A 37 -22.60 -25.57 18.93
CA HIS A 37 -21.53 -25.37 17.94
C HIS A 37 -20.45 -24.40 18.42
N VAL A 38 -19.22 -24.73 18.02
CA VAL A 38 -18.00 -23.93 18.22
C VAL A 38 -17.90 -22.91 17.08
N THR A 39 -17.81 -21.62 17.40
CA THR A 39 -17.63 -20.57 16.37
C THR A 39 -16.25 -19.93 16.48
N ASN A 40 -15.49 -19.95 15.38
CA ASN A 40 -14.14 -19.39 15.30
C ASN A 40 -14.21 -17.90 14.91
N SER A 41 -13.57 -17.01 15.68
CA SER A 41 -13.26 -15.66 15.21
C SER A 41 -11.98 -15.62 14.38
N MET A 42 -11.85 -14.60 13.54
CA MET A 42 -10.60 -14.35 12.79
C MET A 42 -9.38 -14.09 13.69
N ILE A 43 -9.57 -13.83 14.99
CA ILE A 43 -8.47 -13.61 15.95
C ILE A 43 -8.14 -14.83 16.81
N GLY A 44 -8.70 -16.01 16.49
CA GLY A 44 -8.38 -17.26 17.21
C GLY A 44 -9.09 -17.42 18.55
N GLN A 45 -10.16 -16.66 18.79
CA GLN A 45 -11.07 -16.89 19.90
C GLN A 45 -12.21 -17.78 19.41
N THR A 46 -12.53 -18.81 20.18
CA THR A 46 -13.66 -19.71 19.97
C THR A 46 -14.70 -19.49 21.05
N VAL A 47 -15.95 -19.29 20.66
CA VAL A 47 -17.08 -19.25 21.59
C VAL A 47 -17.84 -20.55 21.47
N GLN A 48 -18.00 -21.26 22.59
CA GLN A 48 -18.92 -22.37 22.75
C GLN A 48 -20.09 -21.92 23.59
N TYR A 49 -21.31 -22.29 23.23
CA TYR A 49 -22.49 -21.99 24.03
C TYR A 49 -23.50 -23.14 23.97
N SER A 50 -24.34 -23.26 25.00
CA SER A 50 -25.50 -24.15 24.99
C SER A 50 -26.78 -23.38 25.32
N LEU A 51 -27.90 -23.89 24.81
CA LEU A 51 -29.24 -23.37 25.09
C LEU A 51 -29.95 -24.28 26.08
N ASN A 52 -30.78 -23.71 26.95
CA ASN A 52 -31.72 -24.46 27.78
C ASN A 52 -32.97 -24.86 26.97
N GLN A 53 -33.87 -25.61 27.61
CA GLN A 53 -35.10 -26.13 26.98
C GLN A 53 -36.06 -25.04 26.47
N THR A 54 -35.90 -23.78 26.90
CA THR A 54 -36.69 -22.62 26.43
C THR A 54 -35.96 -21.78 25.37
N GLY A 55 -34.79 -22.23 24.89
CA GLY A 55 -34.02 -21.55 23.85
C GLY A 55 -33.14 -20.38 24.34
N MET A 56 -32.94 -20.24 25.65
CA MET A 56 -32.04 -19.24 26.22
C MET A 56 -30.63 -19.80 26.45
N ILE A 57 -29.60 -18.98 26.24
CA ILE A 57 -28.20 -19.35 26.52
C ILE A 57 -28.04 -19.64 28.02
N ASN A 58 -27.61 -20.86 28.37
CA ASN A 58 -27.38 -21.28 29.75
C ASN A 58 -25.92 -21.63 30.06
N HIS A 59 -25.07 -21.73 29.03
CA HIS A 59 -23.63 -21.89 29.16
C HIS A 59 -22.93 -21.14 28.02
N LEU A 60 -21.84 -20.46 28.32
CA LEU A 60 -21.01 -19.72 27.37
C LEU A 60 -19.55 -19.87 27.81
N GLU A 61 -18.74 -20.52 26.98
CA GLU A 61 -17.30 -20.72 27.21
C GLU A 61 -16.50 -20.03 26.10
N LEU A 62 -15.57 -19.17 26.50
CA LEU A 62 -14.63 -18.51 25.59
C LEU A 62 -13.28 -19.24 25.66
N VAL A 63 -12.95 -19.99 24.63
CA VAL A 63 -11.65 -20.63 24.49
C VAL A 63 -10.75 -19.71 23.67
N VAL A 64 -9.72 -19.15 24.32
CA VAL A 64 -8.70 -18.31 23.67
C VAL A 64 -7.54 -19.19 23.24
N GLN A 65 -7.33 -19.35 21.92
CA GLN A 65 -6.15 -20.09 21.44
C GLN A 65 -4.85 -19.38 21.83
N LYS A 66 -3.83 -20.17 22.20
CA LYS A 66 -2.52 -19.65 22.57
C LYS A 66 -1.84 -19.05 21.33
N THR A 67 -1.60 -17.75 21.36
CA THR A 67 -0.89 -17.04 20.28
C THR A 67 0.59 -17.43 20.24
N LYS A 68 1.19 -17.38 19.05
CA LYS A 68 2.64 -17.49 18.87
C LYS A 68 3.23 -16.11 18.67
N GLU A 69 4.51 -15.96 18.99
CA GLU A 69 5.25 -14.72 18.74
C GLU A 69 6.26 -14.92 17.63
N LEU A 70 6.44 -13.88 16.83
CA LEU A 70 7.44 -13.86 15.78
C LEU A 70 8.10 -12.49 15.70
N LYS A 71 9.42 -12.50 15.53
CA LYS A 71 10.22 -11.33 15.20
C LYS A 71 11.02 -11.63 13.94
N GLY A 72 10.80 -10.84 12.90
CA GLY A 72 11.49 -11.05 11.62
C GLY A 72 11.55 -9.80 10.78
N LYS A 73 12.32 -9.87 9.70
CA LYS A 73 12.39 -8.83 8.67
C LYS A 73 11.20 -8.96 7.72
N ILE A 74 10.45 -7.88 7.53
CA ILE A 74 9.34 -7.81 6.58
C ILE A 74 9.93 -7.94 5.18
N GLN A 75 9.57 -9.01 4.48
CA GLN A 75 9.97 -9.25 3.10
C GLN A 75 9.13 -8.42 2.13
N SER A 76 7.83 -8.36 2.36
CA SER A 76 6.88 -7.66 1.49
C SER A 76 5.64 -7.24 2.28
N MET A 77 4.98 -6.18 1.82
CA MET A 77 3.74 -5.66 2.40
C MET A 77 2.71 -5.45 1.29
N ASN A 78 1.44 -5.78 1.56
CA ASN A 78 0.34 -5.51 0.64
C ASN A 78 -0.81 -4.89 1.44
N LEU A 79 -1.28 -3.72 1.02
CA LEU A 79 -2.28 -2.94 1.75
C LEU A 79 -3.70 -3.15 1.20
N SER A 80 -3.84 -3.65 -0.03
CA SER A 80 -5.13 -4.04 -0.63
C SER A 80 -5.70 -5.30 0.02
N ILE A 81 -4.80 -6.24 0.35
CA ILE A 81 -5.05 -7.35 1.27
C ILE A 81 -4.08 -7.11 2.43
N PRO A 82 -4.49 -6.36 3.47
CA PRO A 82 -3.64 -5.97 4.59
C PRO A 82 -2.80 -7.13 5.11
N ARG A 83 -1.54 -7.21 4.68
CA ARG A 83 -0.63 -8.29 5.05
C ARG A 83 0.81 -7.85 5.02
N ILE A 84 1.61 -8.57 5.80
CA ILE A 84 3.06 -8.60 5.71
C ILE A 84 3.50 -10.04 5.42
N SER A 85 4.69 -10.22 4.86
CA SER A 85 5.31 -11.54 4.66
C SER A 85 6.71 -11.55 5.23
N LEU A 86 7.13 -12.66 5.84
CA LEU A 86 8.48 -12.81 6.41
C LEU A 86 8.96 -14.25 6.17
N HIS A 87 10.28 -14.42 6.04
CA HIS A 87 10.89 -15.75 6.01
C HIS A 87 11.10 -16.29 7.43
N THR A 88 10.73 -17.54 7.64
CA THR A 88 10.91 -18.31 8.89
C THR A 88 11.23 -19.74 8.53
N ASP A 89 12.31 -20.29 9.07
CA ASP A 89 12.75 -21.68 8.85
C ASP A 89 12.81 -22.07 7.36
N GLY A 90 13.27 -21.15 6.51
CA GLY A 90 13.39 -21.36 5.06
C GLY A 90 12.07 -21.25 4.27
N GLN A 91 10.95 -20.93 4.93
CA GLN A 91 9.64 -20.76 4.29
C GLN A 91 9.16 -19.32 4.36
N LEU A 92 8.52 -18.84 3.28
CA LEU A 92 7.86 -17.54 3.26
C LEU A 92 6.45 -17.67 3.84
N LEU A 93 6.22 -17.07 5.01
CA LEU A 93 4.90 -17.04 5.63
C LEU A 93 4.21 -15.69 5.41
N HIS A 94 2.88 -15.72 5.32
CA HIS A 94 2.05 -14.54 5.15
C HIS A 94 1.22 -14.28 6.39
N PHE A 95 1.22 -13.02 6.85
CA PHE A 95 0.49 -12.61 8.05
C PHE A 95 -0.49 -11.50 7.68
N TYR A 96 -1.77 -11.80 7.84
CA TYR A 96 -2.84 -10.82 7.71
C TYR A 96 -2.76 -9.80 8.84
N VAL A 97 -2.88 -8.52 8.50
CA VAL A 97 -2.87 -7.36 9.39
C VAL A 97 -4.33 -6.92 9.59
N PRO A 98 -4.96 -7.23 10.73
CA PRO A 98 -6.30 -6.71 11.02
C PRO A 98 -6.38 -5.20 10.92
N HIS A 99 -7.54 -4.68 10.57
CA HIS A 99 -7.79 -3.25 10.36
C HIS A 99 -7.31 -2.37 11.53
N ARG A 100 -7.51 -2.82 12.78
CA ARG A 100 -7.03 -2.12 14.01
C ARG A 100 -5.52 -1.85 14.05
N TYR A 101 -4.73 -2.63 13.32
CA TYR A 101 -3.27 -2.48 13.22
C TYR A 101 -2.81 -1.89 11.90
N LEU A 102 -3.72 -1.72 10.93
CA LEU A 102 -3.39 -1.32 9.57
C LEU A 102 -2.73 0.06 9.53
N GLU A 103 -3.30 1.05 10.20
CA GLU A 103 -2.74 2.41 10.24
C GLU A 103 -1.34 2.44 10.89
N LEU A 104 -1.15 1.65 11.97
CA LEU A 104 0.15 1.57 12.63
C LEU A 104 1.20 0.93 11.72
N VAL A 105 0.86 -0.19 11.09
CA VAL A 105 1.76 -0.91 10.17
C VAL A 105 2.08 -0.04 8.96
N LYS A 106 1.06 0.54 8.31
CA LYS A 106 1.19 1.42 7.15
C LYS A 106 2.09 2.63 7.43
N ARG A 107 2.00 3.24 8.61
CA ARG A 107 2.76 4.46 8.93
C ARG A 107 4.20 4.20 9.39
N HIS A 108 4.48 3.05 10.01
CA HIS A 108 5.74 2.83 10.73
C HIS A 108 6.58 1.66 10.22
N PHE A 109 6.11 0.91 9.22
CA PHE A 109 6.78 -0.27 8.71
C PHE A 109 6.81 -0.28 7.18
N LYS A 110 7.93 -0.73 6.62
CA LYS A 110 8.13 -0.98 5.17
C LYS A 110 8.86 -2.32 4.94
N PRO A 111 8.85 -2.88 3.72
CA PRO A 111 9.76 -3.96 3.36
C PRO A 111 11.20 -3.62 3.77
N GLY A 112 11.87 -4.58 4.40
CA GLY A 112 13.20 -4.40 4.98
C GLY A 112 13.21 -4.16 6.49
N ASP A 113 12.10 -3.74 7.08
CA ASP A 113 12.03 -3.45 8.51
C ASP A 113 11.85 -4.70 9.35
N PHE A 114 12.44 -4.71 10.56
CA PHE A 114 12.11 -5.73 11.56
C PHE A 114 10.81 -5.42 12.28
N MET A 115 9.98 -6.44 12.46
CA MET A 115 8.73 -6.38 13.22
C MET A 115 8.62 -7.59 14.15
N HIS A 116 8.37 -7.32 15.43
CA HIS A 116 7.95 -8.25 16.47
C HIS A 116 6.45 -8.12 16.73
N PHE A 117 5.73 -9.23 16.61
CA PHE A 117 4.29 -9.32 16.76
C PHE A 117 3.88 -10.70 17.30
N SER A 118 2.64 -10.83 17.76
CA SER A 118 1.99 -12.10 18.02
C SER A 118 0.96 -12.42 16.95
N TYR A 119 0.75 -13.72 16.69
CA TYR A 119 -0.17 -14.20 15.68
C TYR A 119 -0.92 -15.47 16.12
N ASN A 120 -2.08 -15.71 15.51
CA ASN A 120 -2.82 -16.95 15.65
C ASN A 120 -2.15 -18.06 14.80
N PRO A 121 -1.70 -19.18 15.39
CA PRO A 121 -1.06 -20.28 14.66
C PRO A 121 -2.03 -21.07 13.77
N THR A 122 -3.34 -20.86 13.87
CA THR A 122 -4.31 -21.44 12.95
C THR A 122 -4.27 -20.68 11.63
N GLU A 123 -3.90 -21.39 10.58
CA GLU A 123 -3.84 -20.87 9.22
C GLU A 123 -5.25 -20.73 8.65
N PHE A 124 -5.52 -19.64 7.92
CA PHE A 124 -6.74 -19.45 7.15
C PHE A 124 -6.42 -19.11 5.70
N LYS A 125 -7.33 -19.43 4.79
CA LYS A 125 -7.17 -19.17 3.36
C LYS A 125 -7.91 -17.90 2.96
N LEU A 126 -7.25 -17.06 2.16
CA LEU A 126 -7.87 -15.92 1.48
C LEU A 126 -7.54 -15.96 -0.01
N GLY A 127 -8.46 -16.55 -0.78
CA GLY A 127 -8.19 -17.00 -2.14
C GLY A 127 -7.22 -18.19 -2.14
N LYS A 128 -6.20 -18.17 -3.02
CA LYS A 128 -5.20 -19.24 -3.15
C LYS A 128 -4.05 -19.19 -2.14
N ALA A 129 -3.95 -18.13 -1.36
CA ALA A 129 -2.86 -17.94 -0.39
C ALA A 129 -3.35 -18.24 1.02
N SER A 130 -2.46 -18.78 1.83
CA SER A 130 -2.69 -19.07 3.22
C SER A 130 -2.04 -18.02 4.11
N TYR A 131 -2.67 -17.74 5.26
CA TYR A 131 -2.33 -16.65 6.13
C TYR A 131 -2.45 -17.04 7.60
N PHE A 132 -1.64 -16.39 8.42
CA PHE A 132 -1.83 -16.31 9.85
C PHE A 132 -2.32 -14.91 10.25
N VAL A 133 -3.14 -14.78 11.28
CA VAL A 133 -3.66 -13.46 11.68
C VAL A 133 -2.79 -12.85 12.77
N ILE A 134 -2.36 -11.60 12.58
CA ILE A 134 -1.67 -10.83 13.63
C ILE A 134 -2.66 -10.50 14.74
N THR A 135 -2.36 -10.96 15.95
CA THR A 135 -3.18 -10.77 17.15
C THR A 135 -2.69 -9.64 18.04
N GLY A 136 -1.43 -9.20 17.87
CA GLY A 136 -0.86 -8.09 18.64
C GLY A 136 0.46 -7.61 18.06
N ILE A 137 0.77 -6.33 18.19
CA ILE A 137 2.06 -5.76 17.79
C ILE A 137 2.86 -5.47 19.05
N LYS A 138 4.03 -6.10 19.18
CA LYS A 138 4.92 -5.98 20.34
C LYS A 138 6.08 -5.03 20.09
N SER A 139 6.35 -4.73 18.83
CA SER A 139 7.29 -3.68 18.44
C SER A 139 6.78 -2.35 18.96
N ASP A 140 7.54 -1.69 19.84
CA ASP A 140 7.22 -0.34 20.27
C ASP A 140 7.47 0.64 19.11
N PRO A 141 6.42 1.26 18.52
CA PRO A 141 6.58 2.23 17.45
C PRO A 141 7.41 3.44 17.91
N ARG A 142 7.48 3.71 19.21
CA ARG A 142 8.25 4.82 19.81
C ARG A 142 9.74 4.51 19.93
N LYS A 143 10.13 3.24 20.12
CA LYS A 143 11.53 2.79 19.94
C LYS A 143 11.94 2.72 18.45
N LYS A 144 10.97 2.90 17.56
CA LYS A 144 11.10 3.10 16.11
C LYS A 144 10.78 4.54 15.68
N MET A 145 10.86 5.53 16.59
CA MET A 145 11.39 6.81 16.11
C MET A 145 12.80 6.49 15.66
N ALA A 146 12.98 6.20 14.36
CA ALA A 146 14.27 6.27 13.73
C ALA A 146 14.90 7.55 14.28
N ASN A 147 16.07 7.42 14.91
CA ASN A 147 16.73 8.55 15.57
C ASN A 147 16.57 9.75 14.64
N PRO A 148 16.02 10.90 15.07
CA PRO A 148 15.83 12.04 14.17
C PRO A 148 17.11 12.34 13.37
N GLN A 149 18.27 12.05 13.94
CA GLN A 149 19.56 12.06 13.25
C GLN A 149 19.69 11.00 12.15
N GLN A 150 19.29 9.76 12.38
CA GLN A 150 19.25 8.69 11.37
C GLN A 150 18.28 9.01 10.23
N VAL A 151 17.06 9.49 10.50
CA VAL A 151 16.12 9.90 9.43
C VAL A 151 16.71 11.04 8.61
N LYS A 152 17.32 12.03 9.27
CA LYS A 152 18.03 13.11 8.60
C LYS A 152 19.20 12.59 7.76
N ASN A 153 19.94 11.61 8.26
CA ASN A 153 21.06 11.01 7.54
C ASN A 153 20.58 10.20 6.32
N GLU A 154 19.52 9.39 6.44
CA GLU A 154 18.92 8.65 5.32
C GLU A 154 18.37 9.61 4.25
N LEU A 155 17.69 10.68 4.67
CA LEU A 155 17.22 11.73 3.77
C LEU A 155 18.39 12.39 3.03
N ARG A 156 19.46 12.78 3.76
CA ARG A 156 20.67 13.37 3.17
C ARG A 156 21.35 12.41 2.18
N GLN A 157 21.47 11.14 2.52
CA GLN A 157 22.04 10.13 1.61
C GLN A 157 21.22 9.98 0.34
N THR A 158 19.89 9.96 0.47
CA THR A 158 18.98 9.87 -0.68
C THR A 158 19.05 11.14 -1.54
N ILE A 159 19.13 12.32 -0.93
CA ILE A 159 19.30 13.59 -1.64
C ILE A 159 20.65 13.61 -2.37
N ASN A 160 21.75 13.21 -1.73
CA ASN A 160 23.06 13.15 -2.39
C ASN A 160 23.02 12.20 -3.59
N LEU A 161 22.45 11.01 -3.42
CA LEU A 161 22.25 10.05 -4.51
C LEU A 161 21.45 10.69 -5.66
N LEU A 162 20.37 11.42 -5.34
CA LEU A 162 19.60 12.15 -6.34
C LEU A 162 20.41 13.27 -7.01
N MET A 163 21.32 13.96 -6.33
CA MET A 163 22.11 15.05 -6.93
C MET A 163 23.21 14.52 -7.86
N ASP A 164 23.79 13.37 -7.50
CA ASP A 164 24.99 12.81 -8.15
C ASP A 164 24.68 11.92 -9.36
N SER A 165 23.41 11.54 -9.57
CA SER A 165 23.03 10.65 -10.68
C SER A 165 23.15 11.35 -12.05
N PRO A 166 23.75 10.69 -13.05
CA PRO A 166 23.88 11.25 -14.40
C PRO A 166 22.59 11.18 -15.21
N PHE A 167 21.71 10.23 -14.88
CA PHE A 167 20.43 10.03 -15.56
C PHE A 167 19.32 9.74 -14.57
N TYR A 168 18.10 10.14 -14.94
CA TYR A 168 16.88 9.88 -14.19
C TYR A 168 15.82 9.33 -15.12
N ALA A 169 15.01 8.42 -14.57
CA ALA A 169 13.88 7.81 -15.26
C ALA A 169 12.61 8.08 -14.45
N PHE A 170 11.80 9.05 -14.88
CA PHE A 170 10.54 9.40 -14.25
C PHE A 170 9.46 8.46 -14.77
N LEU A 171 8.96 7.59 -13.90
CA LEU A 171 8.00 6.55 -14.21
C LEU A 171 6.67 6.86 -13.53
N ASP A 172 5.61 6.79 -14.30
CA ASP A 172 4.23 6.79 -13.81
C ASP A 172 3.49 5.57 -14.37
N LEU A 173 2.69 4.91 -13.53
CA LEU A 173 1.98 3.69 -13.87
C LEU A 173 0.49 3.88 -13.62
N GLU A 174 -0.31 3.68 -14.66
CA GLU A 174 -1.76 3.54 -14.50
C GLU A 174 -2.13 2.07 -14.46
N PHE A 175 -3.00 1.71 -13.51
CA PHE A 175 -3.35 0.32 -13.24
C PHE A 175 -4.87 0.12 -13.15
N SER A 176 -5.30 -1.09 -13.50
CA SER A 176 -6.71 -1.45 -13.51
C SER A 176 -7.30 -1.39 -12.10
N MET A 177 -8.54 -0.90 -12.01
CA MET A 177 -9.28 -0.81 -10.75
C MET A 177 -10.48 -1.76 -10.72
N SER A 178 -10.78 -2.27 -9.54
CA SER A 178 -12.01 -3.04 -9.33
C SER A 178 -13.24 -2.13 -9.50
N GLY A 179 -14.28 -2.66 -10.12
CA GLY A 179 -15.58 -2.00 -10.31
C GLY A 179 -16.74 -2.93 -9.95
N PRO A 180 -17.99 -2.45 -10.05
CA PRO A 180 -19.19 -3.26 -9.81
C PRO A 180 -19.20 -4.59 -10.59
N GLU A 181 -18.61 -4.61 -11.78
CA GLU A 181 -18.45 -5.76 -12.68
C GLU A 181 -17.63 -6.90 -12.05
N TYR A 182 -16.76 -6.56 -11.10
CA TYR A 182 -15.88 -7.50 -10.39
C TYR A 182 -16.36 -7.84 -8.98
N ARG A 183 -17.61 -7.50 -8.64
CA ARG A 183 -18.18 -7.83 -7.32
C ARG A 183 -18.16 -9.34 -7.09
N GLY A 184 -17.64 -9.76 -5.92
CA GLY A 184 -17.50 -11.17 -5.57
C GLY A 184 -16.28 -11.86 -6.19
N THR A 185 -15.52 -11.17 -7.05
CA THR A 185 -14.28 -11.67 -7.65
C THR A 185 -13.07 -11.13 -6.89
N LYS A 186 -12.04 -11.96 -6.71
CA LYS A 186 -10.74 -11.51 -6.18
C LYS A 186 -10.01 -10.74 -7.29
N PHE A 187 -10.28 -9.44 -7.39
CA PHE A 187 -9.65 -8.55 -8.35
C PHE A 187 -8.15 -8.38 -8.07
N ILE A 188 -7.35 -8.36 -9.14
CA ILE A 188 -5.90 -8.17 -9.10
C ILE A 188 -5.58 -7.01 -10.05
N PRO A 189 -5.13 -5.85 -9.54
CA PRO A 189 -4.69 -4.75 -10.38
C PRO A 189 -3.52 -5.17 -11.28
N GLU A 190 -3.61 -4.81 -12.55
CA GLU A 190 -2.56 -4.98 -13.56
C GLU A 190 -2.16 -3.60 -14.08
N ILE A 191 -0.89 -3.41 -14.44
CA ILE A 191 -0.45 -2.20 -15.15
C ILE A 191 -1.14 -2.19 -16.52
N ILE A 192 -1.78 -1.08 -16.87
CA ILE A 192 -2.53 -0.91 -18.12
C ILE A 192 -2.06 0.28 -18.97
N GLN A 193 -1.28 1.19 -18.39
CA GLN A 193 -0.52 2.20 -19.12
C GLN A 193 0.74 2.51 -18.32
N PHE A 194 1.80 2.91 -19.01
CA PHE A 194 2.93 3.56 -18.36
C PHE A 194 3.39 4.77 -19.15
N GLY A 195 4.00 5.71 -18.44
CA GLY A 195 4.72 6.84 -18.99
C GLY A 195 6.12 6.84 -18.42
N LEU A 196 7.12 6.96 -19.30
CA LEU A 196 8.51 7.03 -18.92
C LEU A 196 9.17 8.23 -19.59
N ILE A 197 9.77 9.09 -18.78
CA ILE A 197 10.62 10.20 -19.21
C ILE A 197 12.04 9.91 -18.73
N ILE A 198 13.00 9.90 -19.64
CA ILE A 198 14.42 9.80 -19.33
C ILE A 198 15.06 11.17 -19.55
N ALA A 199 15.77 11.67 -18.55
CA ALA A 199 16.48 12.93 -18.64
C ALA A 199 17.88 12.82 -18.04
N ASP A 200 18.78 13.69 -18.50
CA ASP A 200 20.17 13.80 -18.02
C ASP A 200 20.28 14.60 -16.71
N ALA A 201 21.49 14.85 -16.23
CA ALA A 201 21.73 15.57 -14.99
C ALA A 201 21.16 17.00 -15.00
N GLU A 202 21.10 17.63 -16.17
CA GLU A 202 20.69 19.02 -16.41
C GLU A 202 19.17 19.16 -16.64
N GLY A 203 18.47 18.06 -16.92
CA GLY A 203 17.03 18.05 -17.19
C GLY A 203 16.66 18.15 -18.65
N ASN A 204 17.61 17.87 -19.54
CA ASN A 204 17.30 17.70 -20.95
C ASN A 204 16.65 16.34 -21.15
N LEU A 205 15.55 16.34 -21.90
CA LEU A 205 14.85 15.12 -22.28
C LEU A 205 15.73 14.29 -23.23
N VAL A 206 16.09 13.09 -22.80
CA VAL A 206 16.87 12.12 -23.59
C VAL A 206 15.94 11.22 -24.39
N GLU A 207 14.93 10.67 -23.71
CA GLU A 207 14.00 9.71 -24.30
C GLU A 207 12.64 9.81 -23.59
N LYS A 208 11.56 9.62 -24.36
CA LYS A 208 10.21 9.51 -23.82
C LYS A 208 9.53 8.31 -24.41
N PHE A 209 8.82 7.56 -23.59
CA PHE A 209 8.04 6.43 -24.07
C PHE A 209 6.78 6.26 -23.25
N SER A 210 5.70 5.91 -23.93
CA SER A 210 4.44 5.56 -23.31
C SER A 210 3.72 4.56 -24.17
N ALA A 211 3.10 3.59 -23.51
CA ALA A 211 2.23 2.65 -24.17
C ALA A 211 1.16 2.16 -23.19
N TYR A 212 0.04 1.71 -23.75
CA TYR A 212 -0.87 0.85 -23.02
C TYR A 212 -0.24 -0.53 -22.84
N VAL A 213 -0.52 -1.17 -21.71
CA VAL A 213 -0.10 -2.53 -21.40
C VAL A 213 -1.33 -3.42 -21.37
N LYS A 214 -1.29 -4.52 -22.11
CA LYS A 214 -2.43 -5.42 -22.23
C LYS A 214 -2.59 -6.27 -20.96
N PRO A 215 -3.68 -6.13 -20.20
CA PRO A 215 -3.95 -6.97 -19.03
C PRO A 215 -4.25 -8.41 -19.46
N THR A 216 -3.85 -9.36 -18.62
CA THR A 216 -3.95 -10.80 -18.89
C THR A 216 -4.89 -11.53 -17.93
N ILE A 217 -5.02 -11.06 -16.69
CA ILE A 217 -5.91 -11.65 -15.68
C ILE A 217 -7.32 -11.10 -15.83
N PHE A 218 -7.45 -9.79 -16.01
CA PHE A 218 -8.72 -9.09 -16.24
C PHE A 218 -8.67 -8.32 -17.56
N PRO A 219 -8.87 -8.99 -18.72
CA PRO A 219 -8.70 -8.38 -20.05
C PRO A 219 -9.64 -7.20 -20.34
N GLN A 220 -10.76 -7.10 -19.63
CA GLN A 220 -11.68 -5.97 -19.70
C GLN A 220 -11.40 -5.03 -18.53
N ILE A 221 -11.27 -3.73 -18.77
CA ILE A 221 -11.16 -2.73 -17.70
C ILE A 221 -12.55 -2.34 -17.20
N SER A 222 -12.69 -2.17 -15.89
CA SER A 222 -13.99 -1.79 -15.29
C SER A 222 -14.44 -0.40 -15.74
N GLY A 223 -15.74 -0.12 -15.68
CA GLY A 223 -16.27 1.23 -15.94
C GLY A 223 -15.64 2.29 -15.05
N LYS A 224 -15.30 1.94 -13.79
CA LYS A 224 -14.55 2.82 -12.88
C LYS A 224 -13.16 3.16 -13.43
N THR A 225 -12.46 2.18 -13.99
CA THR A 225 -11.14 2.39 -14.63
C THR A 225 -11.26 3.33 -15.82
N GLN A 226 -12.25 3.08 -16.68
CA GLN A 226 -12.51 3.90 -17.86
C GLN A 226 -12.86 5.34 -17.48
N GLU A 227 -13.69 5.53 -16.47
CA GLU A 227 -14.12 6.86 -16.02
C GLU A 227 -12.98 7.65 -15.40
N PHE A 228 -12.15 7.01 -14.55
CA PHE A 228 -11.08 7.69 -13.84
C PHE A 228 -9.89 8.03 -14.74
N LEU A 229 -9.45 7.06 -15.56
CA LEU A 229 -8.26 7.18 -16.42
C LEU A 229 -8.56 7.68 -17.83
N LYS A 230 -9.84 7.73 -18.22
CA LYS A 230 -10.26 8.04 -19.59
C LYS A 230 -9.68 7.08 -20.65
N ILE A 231 -9.36 5.84 -20.24
CA ILE A 231 -8.86 4.76 -21.10
C ILE A 231 -10.02 3.86 -21.55
N THR A 232 -9.94 3.28 -22.74
CA THR A 232 -10.94 2.33 -23.26
C THR A 232 -10.43 0.89 -23.29
N ASP A 233 -11.34 -0.10 -23.29
CA ASP A 233 -10.98 -1.51 -23.48
C ASP A 233 -10.18 -1.74 -24.77
N ALA A 234 -10.52 -1.02 -25.84
CA ALA A 234 -9.81 -1.12 -27.11
C ALA A 234 -8.35 -0.65 -26.97
N SER A 235 -8.12 0.47 -26.26
CA SER A 235 -6.78 1.01 -26.01
C SER A 235 -5.86 -0.02 -25.36
N VAL A 236 -6.34 -0.71 -24.32
CA VAL A 236 -5.55 -1.72 -23.59
C VAL A 236 -5.43 -3.04 -24.35
N ALA A 237 -6.45 -3.42 -25.13
CA ALA A 237 -6.45 -4.68 -25.90
C ALA A 237 -5.38 -4.70 -27.00
N TYR A 238 -5.06 -3.54 -27.57
CA TYR A 238 -3.99 -3.33 -28.56
C TYR A 238 -2.68 -2.80 -27.92
N GLY A 239 -2.60 -2.75 -26.59
CA GLY A 239 -1.39 -2.40 -25.88
C GLY A 239 -0.28 -3.44 -26.04
N ILE A 240 0.93 -3.06 -25.66
CA ILE A 240 2.07 -3.97 -25.60
C ILE A 240 1.83 -5.03 -24.51
N THR A 241 2.47 -6.18 -24.64
CA THR A 241 2.47 -7.19 -23.58
C THR A 241 3.24 -6.69 -22.37
N TYR A 242 2.94 -7.24 -21.19
CA TYR A 242 3.73 -6.97 -20.00
C TYR A 242 5.22 -7.31 -20.17
N LEU A 243 5.55 -8.37 -20.92
CA LEU A 243 6.94 -8.75 -21.17
C LEU A 243 7.69 -7.74 -22.03
N GLU A 244 7.02 -7.06 -22.96
CA GLU A 244 7.59 -5.96 -23.73
C GLU A 244 7.82 -4.73 -22.84
N PHE A 245 6.85 -4.37 -21.97
CA PHE A 245 7.05 -3.34 -20.94
C PHE A 245 8.27 -3.66 -20.05
N TYR A 246 8.33 -4.88 -19.53
CA TYR A 246 9.44 -5.37 -18.69
C TYR A 246 10.78 -5.31 -19.44
N GLY A 247 10.80 -5.76 -20.70
CA GLY A 247 11.97 -5.73 -21.56
C GLY A 247 12.46 -4.30 -21.80
N TYR A 248 11.55 -3.36 -22.02
CA TYR A 248 11.87 -1.95 -22.19
C TYR A 248 12.49 -1.34 -20.93
N ILE A 249 11.91 -1.56 -19.75
CA ILE A 249 12.50 -1.07 -18.49
C ILE A 249 13.90 -1.66 -18.27
N LYS A 250 14.09 -2.94 -18.59
CA LYS A 250 15.40 -3.60 -18.50
C LYS A 250 16.42 -3.01 -19.46
N GLU A 251 16.01 -2.65 -20.68
CA GLU A 251 16.86 -1.98 -21.65
C GLU A 251 17.26 -0.59 -21.18
N VAL A 252 16.32 0.18 -20.60
CA VAL A 252 16.61 1.49 -20.00
C VAL A 252 17.64 1.39 -18.89
N ILE A 253 17.50 0.40 -17.99
CA ILE A 253 18.49 0.13 -16.94
C ILE A 253 19.87 -0.17 -17.56
N ALA A 254 19.92 -1.03 -18.58
CA ALA A 254 21.18 -1.40 -19.21
C ALA A 254 21.85 -0.24 -19.97
N ARG A 255 21.06 0.63 -20.61
CA ARG A 255 21.55 1.71 -21.47
C ARG A 255 21.99 2.93 -20.68
N TYR A 256 21.21 3.34 -19.67
CA TYR A 256 21.43 4.60 -18.96
C TYR A 256 21.80 4.42 -17.49
N ASN A 257 21.53 3.24 -16.92
CA ASN A 257 21.61 2.97 -15.48
C ASN A 257 21.04 4.12 -14.62
N PRO A 258 19.80 4.59 -14.88
CA PRO A 258 19.27 5.79 -14.23
C PRO A 258 18.76 5.48 -12.82
N LEU A 259 18.60 6.53 -12.01
CA LEU A 259 17.70 6.46 -10.86
C LEU A 259 16.26 6.58 -11.33
N PHE A 260 15.46 5.57 -11.01
CA PHE A 260 14.03 5.60 -11.29
C PHE A 260 13.32 6.41 -10.20
N ILE A 261 12.47 7.32 -10.63
CA ILE A 261 11.74 8.24 -9.76
C ILE A 261 10.25 8.03 -10.01
N VAL A 262 9.50 7.80 -8.94
CA VAL A 262 8.04 7.67 -8.92
C VAL A 262 7.44 8.65 -7.92
N TRP A 263 6.12 8.88 -8.01
CA TRP A 263 5.41 9.78 -7.09
C TRP A 263 4.45 9.03 -6.16
N GLY A 264 5.00 8.51 -5.06
CA GLY A 264 4.24 7.79 -4.04
C GLY A 264 4.51 6.28 -4.03
N VAL A 265 3.95 5.61 -3.03
CA VAL A 265 4.19 4.19 -2.78
C VAL A 265 3.42 3.25 -3.70
N SER A 266 2.39 3.76 -4.38
CA SER A 266 1.49 2.95 -5.20
C SER A 266 2.21 2.33 -6.40
N ASP A 267 2.99 3.12 -7.15
CA ASP A 267 3.68 2.65 -8.35
C ASP A 267 4.70 1.57 -8.02
N GLY A 268 5.53 1.79 -7.00
CA GLY A 268 6.49 0.79 -6.53
C GLY A 268 5.82 -0.52 -6.11
N PHE A 269 4.69 -0.43 -5.41
CA PHE A 269 3.92 -1.61 -5.00
C PHE A 269 3.27 -2.35 -6.17
N ILE A 270 2.69 -1.63 -7.13
CA ILE A 270 2.09 -2.21 -8.34
C ILE A 270 3.16 -2.88 -9.19
N LEU A 271 4.31 -2.23 -9.35
CA LEU A 271 5.47 -2.76 -10.06
C LEU A 271 6.01 -4.04 -9.42
N GLU A 272 6.18 -4.05 -8.09
CA GLU A 272 6.60 -5.26 -7.36
C GLU A 272 5.62 -6.43 -7.54
N ASN A 273 4.31 -6.18 -7.45
CA ASN A 273 3.30 -7.21 -7.67
C ASN A 273 3.28 -7.70 -9.12
N SER A 274 3.55 -6.80 -10.07
CA SER A 274 3.56 -7.14 -11.50
C SER A 274 4.61 -8.20 -11.82
N TYR A 275 5.74 -8.22 -11.12
CA TYR A 275 6.75 -9.28 -11.27
C TYR A 275 6.21 -10.66 -10.88
N VAL A 276 5.49 -10.72 -9.75
CA VAL A 276 4.90 -11.96 -9.23
C VAL A 276 3.79 -12.47 -10.16
N ILE A 277 2.93 -11.55 -10.62
CA ILE A 277 1.82 -11.86 -11.54
C ILE A 277 2.35 -12.51 -12.83
N ASN A 278 3.45 -11.96 -13.37
CA ASN A 278 3.99 -12.37 -14.66
C ASN A 278 5.16 -13.37 -14.56
N GLY A 279 5.49 -13.83 -13.35
CA GLY A 279 6.54 -14.85 -13.15
C GLY A 279 7.95 -14.40 -13.53
N VAL A 280 8.26 -13.10 -13.42
CA VAL A 280 9.58 -12.52 -13.75
C VAL A 280 10.32 -12.08 -12.49
N LYS A 281 11.65 -11.90 -12.62
CA LYS A 281 12.47 -11.41 -11.49
C LYS A 281 12.35 -9.88 -11.35
N PRO A 282 12.41 -9.34 -10.11
CA PRO A 282 12.51 -7.89 -9.90
C PRO A 282 13.67 -7.28 -10.67
N LEU A 283 13.45 -6.10 -11.28
CA LEU A 283 14.44 -5.41 -12.10
C LEU A 283 15.37 -4.49 -11.30
N PHE A 284 14.87 -3.87 -10.24
CA PHE A 284 15.58 -2.79 -9.55
C PHE A 284 16.48 -3.31 -8.44
N GLU A 285 17.69 -2.75 -8.38
CA GLU A 285 18.56 -2.91 -7.22
C GLU A 285 18.07 -2.07 -6.03
N THR A 286 18.68 -2.30 -4.86
CA THR A 286 18.36 -1.52 -3.65
C THR A 286 18.70 -0.04 -3.91
N ASN A 287 17.75 0.85 -3.65
CA ASN A 287 17.84 2.32 -3.86
C ASN A 287 17.83 2.80 -5.33
N GLN A 288 17.56 1.93 -6.31
CA GLN A 288 17.44 2.36 -7.71
C GLN A 288 16.05 2.94 -8.04
N LEU A 289 15.03 2.61 -7.24
CA LEU A 289 13.67 3.15 -7.34
C LEU A 289 13.39 4.06 -6.13
N ILE A 290 13.10 5.33 -6.41
CA ILE A 290 12.97 6.40 -5.41
C ILE A 290 11.56 6.99 -5.44
N ASP A 291 10.90 7.00 -4.29
CA ASP A 291 9.65 7.73 -4.07
C ASP A 291 9.96 9.20 -3.73
N LEU A 292 9.78 10.08 -4.70
CA LEU A 292 10.06 11.50 -4.54
C LEU A 292 9.04 12.22 -3.64
N GLN A 293 7.80 11.73 -3.55
CA GLN A 293 6.78 12.28 -2.66
C GLN A 293 7.21 12.12 -1.19
N ARG A 294 7.76 10.95 -0.84
CA ARG A 294 8.30 10.69 0.50
C ARG A 294 9.43 11.66 0.84
N ILE A 295 10.33 11.92 -0.10
CA ILE A 295 11.44 12.88 0.08
C ILE A 295 10.89 14.27 0.31
N HIS A 296 9.92 14.72 -0.50
CA HIS A 296 9.30 16.04 -0.34
C HIS A 296 8.64 16.20 1.03
N ARG A 297 7.88 15.20 1.49
CA ARG A 297 7.26 15.22 2.82
C ARG A 297 8.29 15.35 3.94
N GLN A 298 9.40 14.62 3.85
CA GLN A 298 10.45 14.64 4.86
C GLN A 298 11.22 15.96 4.84
N TYR A 299 11.58 16.45 3.65
CA TYR A 299 12.34 17.68 3.46
C TYR A 299 11.54 18.91 3.91
N TYR A 300 10.30 19.05 3.45
CA TYR A 300 9.41 20.17 3.79
C TYR A 300 8.59 19.95 5.06
N GLN A 301 8.80 18.83 5.78
CA GLN A 301 8.13 18.51 7.04
C GLN A 301 6.59 18.58 6.92
N ILE A 302 6.06 17.90 5.90
CA ILE A 302 4.63 17.77 5.64
C ILE A 302 4.16 16.39 6.12
N GLY A 303 3.23 16.39 7.09
CA GLY A 303 2.77 15.18 7.77
C GLY A 303 1.88 14.26 6.93
N GLN A 304 1.38 14.71 5.79
CA GLN A 304 0.43 14.00 4.92
C GLN A 304 0.96 13.80 3.50
N ASP A 305 0.29 12.94 2.74
CA ASP A 305 0.67 12.68 1.34
C ASP A 305 0.36 13.90 0.46
N ILE A 306 1.26 14.18 -0.48
CA ILE A 306 1.20 15.35 -1.36
C ILE A 306 0.81 14.85 -2.75
N GLY A 307 -0.40 15.16 -3.21
CA GLY A 307 -0.81 14.85 -4.58
C GLY A 307 0.13 15.51 -5.61
N LEU A 308 0.45 14.82 -6.70
CA LEU A 308 1.41 15.26 -7.72
C LEU A 308 1.12 16.69 -8.20
N TYR A 309 -0.14 16.95 -8.58
CA TYR A 309 -0.57 18.27 -9.05
C TYR A 309 -0.63 19.33 -7.94
N ASN A 310 -0.78 18.93 -6.67
CA ASN A 310 -0.61 19.89 -5.58
C ASN A 310 0.87 20.28 -5.43
N ALA A 311 1.80 19.33 -5.59
CA ALA A 311 3.23 19.61 -5.50
C ALA A 311 3.71 20.58 -6.59
N ILE A 312 3.35 20.35 -7.86
CA ILE A 312 3.77 21.25 -8.94
C ILE A 312 3.20 22.66 -8.78
N ARG A 313 1.95 22.79 -8.30
CA ARG A 313 1.36 24.09 -7.96
C ARG A 313 2.02 24.75 -6.75
N SER A 314 2.48 23.98 -5.77
CA SER A 314 3.24 24.52 -4.63
C SER A 314 4.60 25.10 -5.04
N TYR A 315 5.12 24.69 -6.20
CA TYR A 315 6.25 25.31 -6.88
C TYR A 315 5.88 26.49 -7.80
N GLU A 316 4.61 26.93 -7.76
CA GLU A 316 4.08 28.04 -8.57
C GLU A 316 4.20 27.80 -10.09
N ILE A 317 4.34 26.52 -10.49
CA ILE A 317 4.35 26.11 -11.88
C ILE A 317 2.90 25.92 -12.29
N LEU A 318 2.46 26.72 -13.27
CA LEU A 318 1.12 26.61 -13.84
C LEU A 318 0.95 25.29 -14.59
N THR A 319 -0.06 24.53 -14.21
CA THR A 319 -0.45 23.29 -14.90
C THR A 319 -1.95 23.28 -15.12
N GLY A 320 -2.38 22.52 -16.13
CA GLY A 320 -3.79 22.20 -16.30
C GLY A 320 -4.35 21.32 -15.18
N THR A 321 -5.58 20.85 -15.40
CA THR A 321 -6.17 19.79 -14.57
C THR A 321 -5.50 18.46 -14.89
N GLN A 322 -5.34 17.59 -13.88
CA GLN A 322 -4.84 16.23 -14.09
C GLN A 322 -5.83 15.45 -14.93
N ILE A 323 -5.33 14.84 -16.00
CA ILE A 323 -6.14 14.01 -16.91
C ILE A 323 -5.87 12.52 -16.75
N HIS A 324 -5.00 12.14 -15.80
CA HIS A 324 -4.63 10.74 -15.51
C HIS A 324 -4.08 10.02 -16.75
N ASP A 325 -3.13 10.68 -17.41
CA ASP A 325 -2.36 10.11 -18.50
C ASP A 325 -0.91 9.94 -18.04
N ALA A 326 -0.42 8.71 -18.13
CA ALA A 326 0.84 8.33 -17.51
C ALA A 326 2.05 9.15 -18.04
N ILE A 327 2.07 9.53 -19.32
CA ILE A 327 3.21 10.31 -19.86
C ILE A 327 3.14 11.78 -19.45
N VAL A 328 1.95 12.34 -19.31
CA VAL A 328 1.74 13.68 -18.76
C VAL A 328 2.17 13.71 -17.30
N ASP A 329 1.77 12.72 -16.50
CA ASP A 329 2.10 12.65 -15.08
C ASP A 329 3.61 12.41 -14.85
N ALA A 330 4.25 11.58 -15.68
CA ALA A 330 5.71 11.44 -15.69
C ALA A 330 6.45 12.76 -16.03
N LEU A 331 5.89 13.59 -16.94
CA LEU A 331 6.46 14.90 -17.26
C LEU A 331 6.25 15.92 -16.12
N VAL A 332 5.11 15.87 -15.43
CA VAL A 332 4.87 16.69 -14.23
C VAL A 332 5.86 16.29 -13.13
N LEU A 333 6.09 15.00 -12.93
CA LEU A 333 7.07 14.46 -11.99
C LEU A 333 8.50 14.92 -12.33
N HIS A 334 8.89 14.86 -13.60
CA HIS A 334 10.14 15.44 -14.10
C HIS A 334 10.29 16.92 -13.68
N ASN A 335 9.29 17.75 -13.95
CA ASN A 335 9.35 19.18 -13.64
C ASN A 335 9.44 19.46 -12.14
N ILE A 336 8.70 18.70 -11.32
CA ILE A 336 8.81 18.75 -9.86
C ILE A 336 10.23 18.43 -9.41
N PHE A 337 10.82 17.36 -9.94
CA PHE A 337 12.15 16.94 -9.56
C PHE A 337 13.21 18.00 -9.89
N TYR A 338 13.23 18.54 -11.10
CA TYR A 338 14.25 19.53 -11.47
C TYR A 338 14.08 20.85 -10.73
N LYS A 339 12.83 21.25 -10.43
CA LYS A 339 12.59 22.41 -9.56
C LYS A 339 13.08 22.16 -8.13
N PHE A 340 12.83 20.97 -7.59
CA PHE A 340 13.34 20.58 -6.27
C PHE A 340 14.88 20.52 -6.25
N LYS A 341 15.49 19.93 -7.28
CA LYS A 341 16.94 19.86 -7.49
C LYS A 341 17.56 21.25 -7.54
N SER A 342 16.97 22.19 -8.30
CA SER A 342 17.50 23.56 -8.38
C SER A 342 17.48 24.27 -7.03
N ILE A 343 16.41 24.09 -6.23
CA ILE A 343 16.29 24.68 -4.89
C ILE A 343 17.37 24.13 -3.94
N ILE A 344 17.60 22.81 -3.98
CA ILE A 344 18.65 22.17 -3.15
C ILE A 344 20.03 22.70 -3.55
N LEU A 345 20.34 22.73 -4.85
CA LEU A 345 21.66 23.16 -5.35
C LEU A 345 21.92 24.64 -5.08
N ALA A 346 20.90 25.49 -5.19
CA ALA A 346 20.99 26.91 -4.87
C ALA A 346 21.02 27.18 -3.35
N ASN A 347 20.76 26.16 -2.51
CA ASN A 347 20.60 26.28 -1.06
C ASN A 347 19.57 27.36 -0.67
N GLU A 348 18.49 27.44 -1.44
CA GLU A 348 17.42 28.43 -1.27
C GLU A 348 16.37 27.95 -0.26
N GLN A 349 15.87 28.87 0.58
CA GLN A 349 14.64 28.62 1.30
C GLN A 349 13.46 28.89 0.38
N TYR A 350 12.81 27.81 -0.08
CA TYR A 350 11.61 27.89 -0.91
C TYR A 350 10.35 27.61 -0.07
N PRO A 351 9.31 28.48 -0.10
CA PRO A 351 8.12 28.40 0.74
C PRO A 351 7.11 27.33 0.27
N PHE A 352 7.61 26.13 -0.06
CA PHE A 352 6.80 25.04 -0.60
C PHE A 352 5.67 24.65 0.35
N LYS A 353 5.95 24.58 1.66
CA LYS A 353 5.00 24.12 2.68
C LYS A 353 3.85 25.11 2.83
N GLU A 354 4.16 26.40 2.88
CA GLU A 354 3.22 27.50 2.96
C GLU A 354 2.33 27.52 1.72
N ASN A 355 2.92 27.43 0.52
CA ASN A 355 2.20 27.35 -0.74
C ASN A 355 1.26 26.13 -0.78
N TYR A 356 1.74 24.96 -0.35
CA TYR A 356 0.92 23.75 -0.24
C TYR A 356 -0.27 23.92 0.72
N GLN A 357 -0.04 24.51 1.91
CA GLN A 357 -1.11 24.74 2.89
C GLN A 357 -2.17 25.71 2.34
N ASN A 358 -1.76 26.77 1.65
CA ASN A 358 -2.68 27.71 1.02
C ASN A 358 -3.56 27.03 -0.04
N ILE A 359 -2.99 26.16 -0.88
CA ILE A 359 -3.75 25.38 -1.88
C ILE A 359 -4.78 24.46 -1.21
N MET A 360 -4.41 23.81 -0.10
CA MET A 360 -5.31 22.91 0.62
C MET A 360 -6.44 23.66 1.32
N ASN A 361 -6.18 24.86 1.86
CA ASN A 361 -7.19 25.69 2.51
C ASN A 361 -8.21 26.25 1.50
N ASN A 362 -7.76 26.69 0.32
CA ASN A 362 -8.64 27.23 -0.72
C ASN A 362 -9.56 26.18 -1.38
N ARG A 363 -9.33 24.89 -1.15
CA ARG A 363 -10.22 23.80 -1.62
C ARG A 363 -11.39 23.51 -0.66
N LEU A 364 -11.32 24.02 0.57
CA LEU A 364 -12.32 23.80 1.62
C LEU A 364 -13.30 24.98 1.76
N GLY A 365 -13.10 26.06 0.99
CA GLY A 365 -13.90 27.29 1.01
C GLY A 365 -14.91 27.36 -0.12
#